data_AF-A0A4S8IYY8-F1
#
_entry.id   AF-A0A4S8IYY8-F1
#
_cell.length_a   1.000
_cell.length_b   1.000
_cell.length_c   1.000
_cell.angle_alpha   90.00
_cell.angle_beta   90.00
_cell.angle_gamma   90.00
#
_symmetry.space_group_name_H-M   'P 1'
#
loop_
_entity.id
_entity.type
_entity.pdbx_description
1 polymer ?
#
loop_
_entity_poly.entity_id
_entity_poly.type
_entity_poly.pdbx_seq_one_letter_code
_entity_poly.pdbx_strand_id
1 'polypeptide(L)'
;MAKKNSQTEYRKADEKVQNFVKEDLRKLRKAIRLRPLLSNANWQATTLRLYLTCIRNTLEAAMCLQNFPCQEVERHNKPEVELKTSPELLLNPVLICRNEAEKCLIETSINSIRISLKVKQADELENILAKKFLRFLSMRAESFQVLRRKPVQGYDISFLITNYHCEDMHKHKLIDFIVQFMEDIDKEISELKLSVNTRGRLVATEFLKQFI
;
A
#
# COMPACT_ATOMS: atom_id res chain seq x y z
N MET A 1 -28.45 9.15 -31.43
CA MET A 1 -27.05 8.97 -31.88
C MET A 1 -26.02 9.23 -30.76
N ALA A 2 -26.35 8.98 -29.47
CA ALA A 2 -25.59 9.49 -28.31
C ALA A 2 -25.11 8.39 -27.33
N LYS A 3 -24.63 7.24 -27.84
CA LYS A 3 -24.10 6.15 -27.01
C LYS A 3 -22.61 5.83 -27.23
N LYS A 4 -21.90 6.57 -28.08
CA LYS A 4 -20.48 6.32 -28.41
C LYS A 4 -19.45 7.15 -27.60
N ASN A 5 -19.88 8.18 -26.86
CA ASN A 5 -18.92 9.04 -26.13
C ASN A 5 -18.46 8.46 -24.79
N SER A 6 -19.33 7.77 -24.05
CA SER A 6 -18.97 7.28 -22.71
C SER A 6 -17.91 6.17 -22.76
N GLN A 7 -18.04 5.17 -23.64
CA GLN A 7 -17.06 4.08 -23.80
C GLN A 7 -15.66 4.56 -24.21
N THR A 8 -15.56 5.73 -24.85
CA THR A 8 -14.28 6.30 -25.31
C THR A 8 -13.57 7.06 -24.18
N GLU A 9 -14.31 7.62 -23.23
CA GLU A 9 -13.77 8.21 -21.99
C GLU A 9 -13.33 7.14 -20.98
N TYR A 10 -14.10 6.05 -20.83
CA TYR A 10 -13.70 4.90 -20.00
C TYR A 10 -12.37 4.28 -20.46
N ARG A 11 -12.18 4.13 -21.78
CA ARG A 11 -10.91 3.66 -22.35
C ARG A 11 -9.73 4.60 -22.09
N LYS A 12 -9.98 5.92 -22.08
CA LYS A 12 -8.94 6.93 -21.80
C LYS A 12 -8.57 7.00 -20.31
N ALA A 13 -9.52 6.74 -19.41
CA ALA A 13 -9.25 6.61 -17.97
C ALA A 13 -8.47 5.31 -17.68
N ASP A 14 -8.86 4.19 -18.29
CA ASP A 14 -8.13 2.93 -18.21
C ASP A 14 -6.71 3.06 -18.83
N GLU A 15 -6.53 3.77 -19.95
CA GLU A 15 -5.21 4.04 -20.52
C GLU A 15 -4.36 4.98 -19.65
N LYS A 16 -4.96 6.00 -19.01
CA LYS A 16 -4.24 6.87 -18.06
C LYS A 16 -3.79 6.12 -16.82
N VAL A 17 -4.67 5.30 -16.23
CA VAL A 17 -4.32 4.43 -15.09
C VAL A 17 -3.28 3.40 -15.53
N GLN A 18 -3.47 2.71 -16.66
CA GLN A 18 -2.51 1.74 -17.20
C GLN A 18 -1.16 2.36 -17.52
N ASN A 19 -1.10 3.59 -18.05
CA ASN A 19 0.14 4.27 -18.39
C ASN A 19 0.82 4.88 -17.16
N PHE A 20 0.07 5.40 -16.18
CA PHE A 20 0.60 5.92 -14.91
C PHE A 20 1.13 4.80 -13.98
N VAL A 21 0.33 3.73 -13.84
CA VAL A 21 0.74 2.44 -13.27
C VAL A 21 1.96 1.92 -14.03
N LYS A 22 1.98 1.93 -15.37
CA LYS A 22 3.15 1.47 -16.14
C LYS A 22 4.39 2.36 -16.01
N GLU A 23 4.31 3.68 -15.84
CA GLU A 23 5.49 4.56 -15.85
C GLU A 23 6.14 4.70 -14.47
N ASP A 24 5.35 4.91 -13.42
CA ASP A 24 5.89 4.95 -12.06
C ASP A 24 6.12 3.54 -11.50
N LEU A 25 5.29 2.54 -11.85
CA LEU A 25 5.73 1.15 -11.66
C LEU A 25 6.79 0.74 -12.67
N ARG A 26 7.12 1.43 -13.77
CA ARG A 26 8.36 1.10 -14.54
C ARG A 26 9.59 1.57 -13.82
N LYS A 27 9.54 2.73 -13.17
CA LYS A 27 10.63 3.22 -12.30
C LYS A 27 10.73 2.37 -11.04
N LEU A 28 9.60 2.01 -10.44
CA LEU A 28 9.53 1.04 -9.35
C LEU A 28 9.94 -0.37 -9.82
N ARG A 29 9.55 -0.84 -11.01
CA ARG A 29 9.94 -2.15 -11.61
C ARG A 29 11.38 -2.21 -12.11
N LYS A 30 11.98 -1.06 -12.44
CA LYS A 30 13.42 -0.95 -12.76
C LYS A 30 14.27 -0.91 -11.49
N ALA A 31 13.72 -0.37 -10.39
CA ALA A 31 14.33 -0.44 -9.06
C ALA A 31 14.09 -1.82 -8.38
N ILE A 32 12.91 -2.40 -8.59
CA ILE A 32 12.38 -3.65 -8.04
C ILE A 32 12.15 -4.59 -9.22
N ARG A 33 13.11 -5.45 -9.50
CA ARG A 33 13.19 -6.31 -10.70
C ARG A 33 12.00 -7.29 -10.79
N LEU A 34 10.84 -6.88 -11.29
CA LEU A 34 9.63 -7.72 -11.31
C LEU A 34 9.36 -8.37 -12.67
N ARG A 35 9.23 -9.70 -12.60
CA ARG A 35 8.79 -10.63 -13.65
C ARG A 35 7.37 -10.31 -14.17
N PRO A 36 6.99 -10.85 -15.35
CA PRO A 36 5.67 -10.65 -15.92
C PRO A 36 4.58 -11.30 -15.05
N LEU A 37 3.46 -10.59 -14.94
CA LEU A 37 2.16 -11.12 -14.54
C LEU A 37 1.80 -12.24 -15.53
N LEU A 38 1.85 -13.49 -15.09
CA LEU A 38 1.01 -14.62 -15.52
C LEU A 38 1.52 -15.88 -14.80
N SER A 39 0.58 -16.59 -14.16
CA SER A 39 0.70 -17.91 -13.53
C SER A 39 1.93 -18.15 -12.65
N ASN A 40 1.70 -18.36 -11.35
CA ASN A 40 2.23 -19.53 -10.65
C ASN A 40 1.57 -19.63 -9.28
N ALA A 41 0.98 -20.79 -9.01
CA ALA A 41 0.62 -21.23 -7.67
C ALA A 41 1.90 -21.32 -6.83
N ASN A 42 2.32 -20.19 -6.26
CA ASN A 42 3.35 -20.16 -5.25
C ASN A 42 2.72 -20.66 -3.95
N TRP A 43 3.27 -21.76 -3.42
CA TRP A 43 3.02 -22.23 -2.07
C TRP A 43 3.56 -21.18 -1.07
N GLN A 44 2.81 -20.10 -0.86
CA GLN A 44 3.01 -19.26 0.31
C GLN A 44 2.72 -20.10 1.55
N ALA A 45 3.47 -19.86 2.63
CA ALA A 45 3.16 -20.40 3.94
C ALA A 45 1.66 -20.24 4.23
N THR A 46 1.01 -21.33 4.64
CA THR A 46 -0.46 -21.43 4.77
C THR A 46 -1.07 -20.28 5.57
N THR A 47 -0.35 -19.75 6.56
CA THR A 47 -0.77 -18.62 7.41
C THR A 47 -0.74 -17.26 6.73
N LEU A 48 0.24 -16.97 5.85
CA LEU A 48 0.31 -15.69 5.14
C LEU A 48 -0.87 -15.56 4.16
N ARG A 49 -1.13 -16.61 3.40
CA ARG A 49 -2.22 -16.65 2.42
C ARG A 49 -3.58 -16.41 3.09
N LEU A 50 -3.82 -17.05 4.23
CA LEU A 50 -5.05 -16.85 4.99
C LEU A 50 -5.18 -15.43 5.53
N TYR A 51 -4.08 -14.86 6.06
CA TYR A 51 -4.04 -13.47 6.53
C TYR A 51 -4.37 -12.48 5.41
N LEU A 52 -3.73 -12.60 4.25
CA LEU A 52 -3.97 -11.73 3.10
C LEU A 52 -5.38 -11.91 2.51
N THR A 53 -5.91 -13.13 2.51
CA THR A 53 -7.29 -13.40 2.09
C THR A 53 -8.30 -12.76 3.03
N CYS A 54 -8.06 -12.82 4.34
CA CYS A 54 -8.89 -12.15 5.35
C CYS A 54 -8.89 -10.62 5.14
N ILE A 55 -7.72 -10.02 4.93
CA ILE A 55 -7.59 -8.58 4.64
C ILE A 55 -8.33 -8.24 3.34
N ARG A 56 -8.12 -9.01 2.27
CA ARG A 56 -8.80 -8.81 0.98
C ARG A 56 -10.32 -8.78 1.15
N ASN A 57 -10.89 -9.78 1.82
CA ASN A 57 -12.34 -9.87 2.03
C ASN A 57 -12.85 -8.72 2.91
N THR A 58 -12.07 -8.34 3.93
CA THR A 58 -12.41 -7.21 4.80
C THR A 58 -12.40 -5.89 4.03
N LEU A 59 -11.40 -5.67 3.15
CA LEU A 59 -11.32 -4.50 2.30
C LEU A 59 -12.43 -4.46 1.26
N GLU A 60 -12.81 -5.60 0.68
CA GLU A 60 -13.92 -5.68 -0.26
C GLU A 60 -15.25 -5.25 0.40
N ALA A 61 -15.48 -5.67 1.65
CA ALA A 61 -16.65 -5.24 2.42
C ALA A 61 -16.54 -3.77 2.87
N ALA A 62 -15.34 -3.32 3.27
CA ALA A 62 -15.12 -1.97 3.78
C ALA A 62 -15.16 -0.90 2.69
N MET A 63 -14.74 -1.20 1.45
CA MET A 63 -14.70 -0.29 0.29
C MET A 63 -16.08 -0.03 -0.33
N CYS A 64 -17.05 0.30 0.50
CA CYS A 64 -18.38 0.77 0.12
C CYS A 64 -18.52 2.29 0.36
N LEU A 65 -17.53 3.05 -0.12
CA LEU A 65 -17.43 4.48 0.14
C LEU A 65 -18.43 5.28 -0.70
N GLN A 66 -18.97 6.33 -0.10
CA GLN A 66 -19.89 7.26 -0.75
C GLN A 66 -19.37 8.69 -0.63
N ASN A 67 -19.67 9.52 -1.62
CA ASN A 67 -19.39 10.94 -1.52
C ASN A 67 -20.27 11.56 -0.41
N PHE A 68 -19.64 12.04 0.65
CA PHE A 68 -20.31 12.63 1.80
C PHE A 68 -19.63 13.96 2.17
N PRO A 69 -20.36 15.10 2.18
CA PRO A 69 -19.81 16.40 2.53
C PRO A 69 -19.51 16.49 4.04
N CYS A 70 -18.52 17.27 4.41
CA CYS A 70 -18.16 17.50 5.81
C CYS A 70 -19.29 18.26 6.53
N GLN A 71 -19.70 17.77 7.70
CA GLN A 71 -20.76 18.40 8.51
C GLN A 71 -20.27 19.64 9.27
N GLU A 72 -19.01 19.66 9.69
CA GLU A 72 -18.42 20.75 10.49
C GLU A 72 -18.08 21.98 9.65
N VAL A 73 -17.65 21.78 8.40
CA VAL A 73 -17.18 22.87 7.54
C VAL A 73 -17.98 22.88 6.24
N GLU A 74 -18.80 23.92 6.07
CA GLU A 74 -19.65 24.09 4.89
C GLU A 74 -18.82 24.04 3.60
N ARG A 75 -19.32 23.36 2.58
CA ARG A 75 -18.71 23.25 1.22
C ARG A 75 -17.33 22.57 1.18
N HIS A 76 -16.91 21.92 2.26
CA HIS A 76 -15.72 21.07 2.24
C HIS A 76 -16.11 19.60 2.19
N ASN A 77 -15.33 18.79 1.47
CA ASN A 77 -15.34 17.34 1.59
C ASN A 77 -13.98 16.92 2.16
N LYS A 78 -14.00 16.38 3.38
CA LYS A 78 -12.81 15.92 4.09
C LYS A 78 -12.99 14.44 4.43
N PRO A 79 -11.90 13.65 4.45
CA PRO A 79 -11.97 12.26 4.84
C PRO A 79 -12.35 12.14 6.32
N GLU A 80 -13.56 11.63 6.59
CA GLU A 80 -14.12 11.55 7.95
C GLU A 80 -13.26 10.67 8.88
N VAL A 81 -12.58 9.65 8.35
CA VAL A 81 -11.66 8.78 9.11
C VAL A 81 -10.44 9.51 9.70
N GLU A 82 -10.06 10.65 9.11
CA GLU A 82 -8.99 11.53 9.62
C GLU A 82 -9.53 12.59 10.58
N LEU A 83 -10.73 13.11 10.31
CA LEU A 83 -11.30 14.22 11.09
C LEU A 83 -11.85 13.74 12.45
N LYS A 84 -12.54 12.58 12.46
CA LYS A 84 -13.12 11.96 13.66
C LYS A 84 -14.00 12.88 14.51
N THR A 85 -14.63 13.89 13.92
CA THR A 85 -15.57 14.80 14.61
C THR A 85 -16.94 14.19 14.78
N SER A 86 -17.43 13.49 13.74
CA SER A 86 -18.76 12.89 13.69
C SER A 86 -18.68 11.37 13.92
N PRO A 87 -18.87 10.87 15.15
CA PRO A 87 -18.71 9.46 15.47
C PRO A 87 -19.71 8.55 14.74
N GLU A 88 -20.88 9.06 14.35
CA GLU A 88 -21.90 8.35 13.59
C GLU A 88 -21.47 8.01 12.15
N LEU A 89 -20.46 8.72 11.63
CA LEU A 89 -19.91 8.48 10.29
C LEU A 89 -18.75 7.47 10.31
N LEU A 90 -18.27 7.11 11.50
CA LEU A 90 -17.18 6.17 11.71
C LEU A 90 -17.74 4.76 11.93
N LEU A 91 -17.15 3.78 11.27
CA LEU A 91 -17.42 2.38 11.53
C LEU A 91 -16.43 1.82 12.55
N ASN A 92 -16.78 0.68 13.14
CA ASN A 92 -15.92 -0.02 14.09
C ASN A 92 -14.58 -0.39 13.42
N PRO A 93 -13.44 0.03 14.00
CA PRO A 93 -12.13 -0.37 13.49
C PRO A 93 -11.94 -1.88 13.58
N VAL A 94 -11.36 -2.47 12.53
CA VAL A 94 -11.04 -3.90 12.46
C VAL A 94 -9.53 -4.06 12.53
N LEU A 95 -9.05 -4.82 13.51
CA LEU A 95 -7.65 -5.20 13.64
C LEU A 95 -7.48 -6.66 13.23
N ILE A 96 -6.66 -6.91 12.21
CA ILE A 96 -6.32 -8.24 11.74
C ILE A 96 -4.85 -8.47 12.07
N CYS A 97 -4.56 -9.51 12.85
CA CYS A 97 -3.19 -9.85 13.25
C CYS A 97 -2.81 -11.21 12.69
N ARG A 98 -1.62 -11.32 12.10
CA ARG A 98 -1.02 -12.62 11.77
C ARG A 98 -0.18 -13.15 12.93
N ASN A 99 0.53 -12.24 13.59
CA ASN A 99 1.31 -12.47 14.81
C ASN A 99 1.44 -11.13 15.56
N GLU A 100 2.14 -11.11 16.68
CA GLU A 100 2.31 -9.88 17.49
C GLU A 100 3.07 -8.77 16.75
N ALA A 101 3.95 -9.12 15.82
CA ALA A 101 4.80 -8.21 15.06
C ALA A 101 4.20 -7.77 13.71
N GLU A 102 3.16 -8.44 13.22
CA GLU A 102 2.55 -8.24 11.90
C GLU A 102 1.03 -8.11 12.04
N LYS A 103 0.55 -6.88 11.86
CA LYS A 103 -0.85 -6.50 12.05
C LYS A 103 -1.30 -5.43 11.07
N CYS A 104 -2.58 -5.48 10.71
CA CYS A 104 -3.26 -4.54 9.83
C CYS A 104 -4.46 -3.95 10.57
N LEU A 105 -4.48 -2.63 10.74
CA LEU A 105 -5.62 -1.89 11.29
C LEU A 105 -6.38 -1.23 10.14
N ILE A 106 -7.67 -1.54 10.03
CA ILE A 106 -8.58 -0.98 9.04
C ILE A 106 -9.59 -0.12 9.80
N GLU A 107 -9.54 1.18 9.58
CA GLU A 107 -10.52 2.14 10.07
C GLU A 107 -11.36 2.61 8.88
N THR A 108 -12.67 2.44 8.97
CA THR A 108 -13.60 2.79 7.89
C THR A 108 -14.54 3.90 8.34
N SER A 109 -14.90 4.76 7.40
CA SER A 109 -15.95 5.77 7.56
C SER A 109 -16.84 5.76 6.31
N ILE A 110 -17.85 6.63 6.28
CA ILE A 110 -18.77 6.75 5.14
C ILE A 110 -18.08 7.12 3.81
N ASN A 111 -17.06 8.00 3.84
CA ASN A 111 -16.42 8.54 2.63
C ASN A 111 -14.94 8.19 2.49
N SER A 112 -14.34 7.54 3.50
CA SER A 112 -12.91 7.25 3.50
C SER A 112 -12.53 6.05 4.38
N ILE A 113 -11.43 5.39 4.03
CA ILE A 113 -10.84 4.26 4.74
C ILE A 113 -9.37 4.55 4.98
N ARG A 114 -8.92 4.27 6.20
CA ARG A 114 -7.51 4.26 6.55
C ARG A 114 -7.05 2.85 6.84
N ILE A 115 -5.99 2.43 6.17
CA ILE A 115 -5.41 1.08 6.29
C ILE A 115 -3.99 1.27 6.80
N SER A 116 -3.70 0.82 8.01
CA SER A 116 -2.39 0.97 8.65
C SER A 116 -1.73 -0.39 8.85
N LEU A 117 -0.51 -0.52 8.33
CA LEU A 117 0.22 -1.77 8.30
C LEU A 117 1.43 -1.71 9.23
N LYS A 118 1.58 -2.75 10.03
CA LYS A 118 2.79 -3.06 10.78
C LYS A 118 3.50 -4.20 10.08
N VAL A 119 4.74 -3.95 9.66
CA VAL A 119 5.57 -4.88 8.91
C VAL A 119 6.44 -5.66 9.87
N LYS A 120 6.63 -6.95 9.58
CA LYS A 120 7.51 -7.81 10.38
C LYS A 120 8.96 -7.30 10.31
N GLN A 121 9.60 -7.19 11.47
CA GLN A 121 11.00 -6.78 11.60
C GLN A 121 11.70 -7.82 12.49
N ALA A 122 12.57 -8.65 11.92
CA ALA A 122 13.20 -9.75 12.65
C ALA A 122 14.44 -9.30 13.44
N ASP A 123 15.13 -8.25 12.98
CA ASP A 123 16.32 -7.70 13.63
C ASP A 123 16.42 -6.17 13.46
N GLU A 124 17.44 -5.58 14.11
CA GLU A 124 17.67 -4.13 14.07
C GLU A 124 17.98 -3.63 12.65
N LEU A 125 18.69 -4.43 11.85
CA LEU A 125 19.01 -4.09 10.46
C LEU A 125 17.72 -4.00 9.63
N GLU A 126 16.83 -4.99 9.72
CA GLU A 126 15.52 -4.96 9.07
C GLU A 126 14.66 -3.81 9.56
N ASN A 127 14.68 -3.49 10.85
CA ASN A 127 13.94 -2.33 11.38
C ASN A 127 14.41 -1.02 10.70
N ILE A 128 15.72 -0.80 10.59
CA ILE A 128 16.28 0.39 9.92
C ILE A 128 15.94 0.39 8.43
N LEU A 129 16.08 -0.77 7.76
CA LEU A 129 15.77 -0.92 6.33
C LEU A 129 14.30 -0.66 6.04
N ALA A 130 13.39 -1.30 6.78
CA ALA A 130 11.94 -1.12 6.67
C ALA A 130 11.56 0.34 6.88
N LYS A 131 12.07 0.97 7.95
CA LYS A 131 11.79 2.38 8.25
C LYS A 131 12.26 3.31 7.14
N LYS A 132 13.46 3.10 6.59
CA LYS A 132 13.99 3.93 5.49
C LYS A 132 13.22 3.70 4.19
N PHE A 133 12.93 2.46 3.85
CA PHE A 133 12.20 2.07 2.64
C PHE A 133 10.77 2.62 2.64
N LEU A 134 10.01 2.41 3.73
CA LEU A 134 8.63 2.87 3.84
C LEU A 134 8.53 4.41 3.93
N ARG A 135 9.52 5.06 4.56
CA ARG A 135 9.64 6.53 4.54
C ARG A 135 9.87 7.04 3.12
N PHE A 136 10.73 6.39 2.34
CA PHE A 136 10.98 6.75 0.95
C PHE A 136 9.74 6.62 0.06
N LEU A 137 8.90 5.61 0.31
CA LEU A 137 7.60 5.46 -0.36
C LEU A 137 6.62 6.57 0.05
N SER A 138 6.55 6.89 1.35
CA SER A 138 5.67 7.95 1.87
C SER A 138 6.03 9.33 1.31
N MET A 139 7.30 9.59 1.01
CA MET A 139 7.75 10.82 0.34
C MET A 139 7.23 10.96 -1.09
N ARG A 140 6.72 9.88 -1.71
CA ARG A 140 6.16 9.86 -3.07
C ARG A 140 4.64 9.82 -3.07
N ALA A 141 3.99 10.10 -1.95
CA ALA A 141 2.54 10.11 -1.82
C ALA A 141 1.82 11.06 -2.80
N GLU A 142 2.50 12.04 -3.40
CA GLU A 142 1.92 12.89 -4.45
C GLU A 142 1.71 12.14 -5.77
N SER A 143 2.69 11.31 -6.16
CA SER A 143 2.56 10.37 -7.28
C SER A 143 1.70 9.17 -6.89
N PHE A 144 1.68 8.82 -5.62
CA PHE A 144 0.95 7.67 -5.11
C PHE A 144 -0.21 8.11 -4.21
N GLN A 145 -1.27 8.62 -4.84
CA GLN A 145 -2.34 9.39 -4.17
C GLN A 145 -3.02 8.68 -3.00
N VAL A 146 -3.01 7.34 -2.97
CA VAL A 146 -3.62 6.55 -1.88
C VAL A 146 -2.69 6.35 -0.67
N LEU A 147 -1.41 6.75 -0.75
CA LEU A 147 -0.49 6.68 0.39
C LEU A 147 -0.64 7.89 1.31
N ARG A 148 -0.65 7.65 2.62
CA ARG A 148 -0.61 8.70 3.63
C ARG A 148 0.83 9.16 3.83
N ARG A 149 1.07 10.48 3.82
CA ARG A 149 2.41 11.08 3.98
C ARG A 149 3.11 10.70 5.30
N LYS A 150 2.32 10.47 6.35
CA LYS A 150 2.79 10.03 7.66
C LYS A 150 1.99 8.78 8.04
N PRO A 151 2.61 7.71 8.57
CA PRO A 151 1.85 6.59 9.10
C PRO A 151 1.11 6.95 10.39
N VAL A 152 0.13 6.13 10.77
CA VAL A 152 -0.48 6.16 12.10
C VAL A 152 0.56 5.75 13.15
N GLN A 153 0.45 6.32 14.35
CA GLN A 153 1.38 6.01 15.44
C GLN A 153 1.34 4.50 15.77
N GLY A 154 2.52 3.89 15.88
CA GLY A 154 2.66 2.45 16.12
C GLY A 154 2.57 1.57 14.87
N TYR A 155 2.40 2.15 13.69
CA TYR A 155 2.40 1.47 12.39
C TYR A 155 3.52 2.01 11.50
N ASP A 156 3.93 1.23 10.49
CA ASP A 156 5.09 1.56 9.66
C ASP A 156 4.68 2.31 8.38
N ILE A 157 3.49 2.02 7.84
CA ILE A 157 2.92 2.71 6.68
C ILE A 157 1.39 2.74 6.77
N SER A 158 0.78 3.79 6.21
CA SER A 158 -0.67 3.92 6.15
C SER A 158 -1.14 4.34 4.76
N PHE A 159 -2.27 3.80 4.34
CA PHE A 159 -3.01 4.21 3.16
C PHE A 159 -4.24 5.00 3.57
N LEU A 160 -4.61 5.98 2.76
CA LEU A 160 -5.85 6.75 2.89
C LEU A 160 -6.59 6.67 1.56
N ILE A 161 -7.72 5.98 1.57
CA ILE A 161 -8.58 5.81 0.40
C ILE A 161 -9.85 6.61 0.62
N THR A 162 -10.18 7.49 -0.32
CA THR A 162 -11.37 8.34 -0.28
C THR A 162 -12.36 7.89 -1.34
N ASN A 163 -13.59 8.41 -1.29
CA ASN A 163 -14.59 8.20 -2.34
C ASN A 163 -14.06 8.61 -3.72
N TYR A 164 -13.29 9.69 -3.81
CA TYR A 164 -12.70 10.15 -5.08
C TYR A 164 -11.78 9.09 -5.71
N HIS A 165 -10.99 8.38 -4.89
CA HIS A 165 -10.17 7.28 -5.39
C HIS A 165 -11.01 6.12 -5.95
N CYS A 166 -12.18 5.85 -5.35
CA CYS A 166 -13.11 4.82 -5.83
C CYS A 166 -13.91 5.28 -7.07
N GLU A 167 -14.05 6.59 -7.30
CA GLU A 167 -14.64 7.18 -8.50
C GLU A 167 -13.66 7.13 -9.68
N ASP A 168 -12.38 7.43 -9.44
CA ASP A 168 -11.33 7.48 -10.48
C ASP A 168 -10.71 6.10 -10.79
N MET A 169 -10.67 5.19 -9.82
CA MET A 169 -10.01 3.88 -9.93
C MET A 169 -10.95 2.74 -9.54
N HIS A 170 -10.80 1.61 -10.23
CA HIS A 170 -11.57 0.41 -9.92
C HIS A 170 -11.22 -0.14 -8.54
N LYS A 171 -12.22 -0.29 -7.67
CA LYS A 171 -12.03 -0.79 -6.28
C LYS A 171 -11.21 -2.08 -6.20
N HIS A 172 -11.48 -3.04 -7.08
CA HIS A 172 -10.80 -4.33 -7.07
C HIS A 172 -9.29 -4.19 -7.37
N LYS A 173 -8.90 -3.21 -8.19
CA LYS A 173 -7.49 -2.89 -8.48
C LYS A 173 -6.80 -2.23 -7.29
N LEU A 174 -7.51 -1.40 -6.51
CA LEU A 174 -6.98 -0.84 -5.28
C LEU A 174 -6.73 -1.92 -4.24
N ILE A 175 -7.68 -2.85 -4.08
CA ILE A 175 -7.54 -4.00 -3.17
C ILE A 175 -6.38 -4.89 -3.61
N ASP A 176 -6.32 -5.25 -4.90
CA ASP A 176 -5.20 -6.02 -5.46
C ASP A 176 -3.86 -5.32 -5.21
N PHE A 177 -3.81 -4.01 -5.41
CA PHE A 177 -2.61 -3.23 -5.16
C PHE A 177 -2.19 -3.31 -3.68
N ILE A 178 -3.09 -3.12 -2.73
CA ILE A 178 -2.77 -3.17 -1.29
C ILE A 178 -2.28 -4.58 -0.89
N VAL A 179 -2.97 -5.63 -1.34
CA VAL A 179 -2.57 -7.01 -1.04
C VAL A 179 -1.22 -7.34 -1.64
N GLN A 180 -0.99 -6.96 -2.91
CA GLN A 180 0.30 -7.15 -3.57
C GLN A 180 1.41 -6.37 -2.86
N PHE A 181 1.13 -5.14 -2.44
CA PHE A 181 2.06 -4.33 -1.67
C PHE A 181 2.47 -5.02 -0.37
N MET A 182 1.51 -5.61 0.37
CA MET A 182 1.80 -6.39 1.57
C MET A 182 2.69 -7.61 1.30
N GLU A 183 2.50 -8.29 0.17
CA GLU A 183 3.33 -9.44 -0.21
C GLU A 183 4.76 -9.06 -0.61
N ASP A 184 4.92 -7.91 -1.27
CA ASP A 184 6.19 -7.53 -1.87
C ASP A 184 7.10 -6.79 -0.89
N ILE A 185 6.57 -6.12 0.15
CA ILE A 185 7.39 -5.48 1.19
C ILE A 185 8.35 -6.48 1.84
N ASP A 186 7.88 -7.65 2.24
CA ASP A 186 8.70 -8.64 2.94
C ASP A 186 9.86 -9.12 2.05
N LYS A 187 9.59 -9.31 0.75
CA LYS A 187 10.60 -9.70 -0.24
C LYS A 187 11.62 -8.57 -0.44
N GLU A 188 11.15 -7.35 -0.60
CA GLU A 188 12.00 -6.18 -0.84
C GLU A 188 12.93 -5.91 0.36
N ILE A 189 12.42 -5.99 1.60
CA ILE A 189 13.25 -5.85 2.81
C ILE A 189 14.31 -6.96 2.87
N SER A 190 13.93 -8.19 2.53
CA SER A 190 14.86 -9.33 2.48
C SER A 190 15.96 -9.11 1.42
N GLU A 191 15.59 -8.62 0.23
CA GLU A 191 16.54 -8.29 -0.84
C GLU A 191 17.49 -7.15 -0.44
N LEU A 192 16.98 -6.10 0.21
CA LEU A 192 17.78 -5.00 0.75
C LEU A 192 18.78 -5.50 1.79
N LYS A 193 18.36 -6.38 2.70
CA LYS A 193 19.23 -6.99 3.71
C LYS A 193 20.36 -7.79 3.08
N LEU A 194 20.05 -8.64 2.11
CA LEU A 194 21.04 -9.42 1.36
C LEU A 194 22.02 -8.51 0.60
N SER A 195 21.52 -7.41 0.01
CA SER A 195 22.33 -6.41 -0.69
C SER A 195 23.33 -5.73 0.24
N VAL A 196 22.89 -5.29 1.44
CA VAL A 196 23.77 -4.70 2.45
C VAL A 196 24.85 -5.68 2.90
N ASN A 197 24.47 -6.92 3.22
CA ASN A 197 25.42 -7.95 3.65
C ASN A 197 26.46 -8.28 2.56
N THR A 198 26.03 -8.36 1.31
CA THR A 198 26.91 -8.65 0.19
C THR A 198 27.91 -7.52 -0.03
N ARG A 199 27.45 -6.26 0.00
CA ARG A 199 28.32 -5.09 -0.12
C ARG A 199 29.28 -4.97 1.05
N GLY A 200 28.81 -5.23 2.27
CA GLY A 200 29.67 -5.25 3.46
C GLY A 200 30.83 -6.24 3.34
N ARG A 201 30.55 -7.46 2.85
CA ARG A 201 31.61 -8.45 2.58
C ARG A 201 32.58 -7.98 1.50
N LEU A 202 32.09 -7.44 0.39
CA LEU A 202 32.96 -6.94 -0.68
C LEU A 202 33.91 -5.83 -0.18
N VAL A 203 33.38 -4.86 0.56
CA VAL A 203 34.20 -3.77 1.13
C VAL A 203 35.26 -4.31 2.09
N ALA A 204 34.89 -5.26 2.96
CA ALA A 204 35.83 -5.89 3.88
C ALA A 204 36.95 -6.65 3.13
N THR A 205 36.60 -7.43 2.11
CA THR A 205 37.57 -8.17 1.30
C THR A 205 38.52 -7.24 0.56
N GLU A 206 38.01 -6.18 -0.08
CA GLU A 206 38.86 -5.22 -0.80
C GLU A 206 39.76 -4.41 0.13
N PHE A 207 39.27 -4.06 1.34
CA PHE A 207 40.09 -3.39 2.34
C PHE A 207 41.25 -4.28 2.82
N LEU A 208 40.98 -5.55 3.14
CA LEU A 208 42.00 -6.48 3.64
C LEU A 208 43.07 -6.82 2.61
N LYS A 209 42.73 -6.84 1.30
CA LYS A 209 43.71 -7.01 0.21
C LYS A 209 44.79 -5.92 0.18
N GLN A 210 44.58 -4.76 0.81
CA GLN A 210 45.59 -3.70 0.86
C GLN A 210 46.70 -3.98 1.88
N PHE A 211 46.49 -4.93 2.79
CA PHE A 211 47.43 -5.27 3.86
C PHE A 211 48.14 -6.63 3.66
N ILE A 212 47.82 -7.33 2.57
CA ILE A 212 48.43 -8.60 2.14
C ILE A 212 49.23 -8.32 0.88
#